data_AF-A0A352IR24-F1
#
_entry.id   AF-A0A352IR24-F1
#
_cell.length_a   1.000
_cell.length_b   1.000
_cell.length_c   1.000
_cell.angle_alpha   90.00
_cell.angle_beta   90.00
_cell.angle_gamma   90.00
#
_symmetry.space_group_name_H-M   'P 1'
#
loop_
_entity.id
_entity.type
_entity.pdbx_description
1 polymer ?
#
loop_
_entity_poly.entity_id
_entity_poly.type
_entity_poly.pdbx_seq_one_letter_code
_entity_poly.pdbx_strand_id
1 'polypeptide(L)' 'ICHYACIISDGKVIGEGTPEELRAHPSGKVQQFLQGQPDGPVPFHYPAEGAARDFGLTGGAS' A
#
# COMPACT_ATOMS: atom_id res chain seq x y z
N ILE A 1 21.50 -11.62 -2.80
CA ILE A 1 20.62 -12.19 -3.86
C ILE A 1 20.01 -13.47 -3.28
N CYS A 2 18.72 -13.74 -3.48
CA CYS A 2 18.05 -14.95 -2.97
C CYS A 2 17.78 -15.95 -4.11
N HIS A 3 17.66 -17.23 -3.76
CA HIS A 3 17.29 -18.30 -4.70
C HIS A 3 15.79 -18.63 -4.65
N TYR A 4 15.10 -18.19 -3.59
CA TYR A 4 13.68 -18.42 -3.37
C TYR A 4 13.12 -17.27 -2.52
N ALA A 5 11.88 -16.87 -2.78
CA ALA A 5 11.19 -15.83 -2.04
C ALA A 5 9.71 -16.17 -1.88
N CYS A 6 9.08 -15.64 -0.82
CA CYS A 6 7.65 -15.71 -0.57
C CYS A 6 7.11 -14.29 -0.38
N ILE A 7 5.94 -14.01 -0.95
CA ILE A 7 5.22 -12.74 -0.85
C ILE A 7 3.99 -12.97 0.04
N ILE A 8 3.83 -12.14 1.07
CA ILE A 8 2.76 -12.27 2.07
C ILE A 8 1.89 -11.01 2.03
N SER A 9 0.56 -11.19 2.01
CA SER A 9 -0.45 -10.13 2.15
C SER A 9 -1.63 -10.67 2.95
N ASP A 10 -2.26 -9.83 3.78
CA ASP A 10 -3.42 -10.20 4.60
C ASP A 10 -3.17 -11.46 5.47
N GLY A 11 -1.94 -11.62 5.96
CA GLY A 11 -1.52 -12.77 6.75
C GLY A 11 -1.42 -14.10 5.97
N LYS A 12 -1.44 -14.07 4.63
CA LYS A 12 -1.38 -15.25 3.77
C LYS A 12 -0.25 -15.13 2.74
N VAL A 13 0.37 -16.26 2.38
CA VAL A 13 1.28 -16.33 1.24
C VAL A 13 0.46 -16.20 -0.05
N ILE A 14 0.79 -15.21 -0.87
CA ILE A 14 0.10 -14.91 -2.13
C ILE A 14 0.92 -15.25 -3.38
N GLY A 15 2.20 -15.59 -3.21
CA GLY A 15 3.09 -16.08 -4.25
C GLY A 15 4.44 -16.50 -3.66
N GLU A 16 5.03 -17.55 -4.20
CA GLU A 16 6.34 -18.06 -3.79
C GLU A 16 7.07 -18.69 -4.98
N GLY A 17 8.40 -18.66 -4.95
CA GLY A 17 9.21 -19.18 -6.06
C GLY A 17 10.58 -18.54 -6.18
N THR A 18 11.29 -18.93 -7.23
CA THR A 18 12.45 -18.23 -7.74
C THR A 18 12.08 -16.81 -8.21
N PRO A 19 13.06 -15.88 -8.29
CA PRO A 19 12.82 -14.55 -8.84
C PRO A 19 12.22 -14.56 -10.25
N GLU A 20 12.56 -15.53 -11.08
CA GLU A 20 12.05 -15.69 -12.44
C GLU A 20 10.58 -16.16 -12.43
N GLU A 21 10.24 -17.13 -11.57
CA GLU A 21 8.86 -17.60 -11.38
C GLU A 21 7.95 -16.49 -10.84
N LEU A 22 8.42 -15.71 -9.86
CA LEU A 22 7.65 -14.59 -9.31
C LEU A 22 7.38 -13.49 -10.34
N ARG A 23 8.34 -13.21 -11.24
CA ARG A 23 8.14 -12.25 -12.34
C ARG A 23 7.12 -12.73 -13.35
N ALA A 24 7.08 -14.03 -13.64
CA ALA A 24 6.10 -14.64 -14.54
C ALA A 24 4.77 -15.02 -13.85
N HIS A 25 4.64 -14.76 -12.55
CA HIS A 25 3.52 -15.24 -11.75
C HIS A 25 2.18 -14.63 -12.22
N PRO A 26 1.12 -15.43 -12.41
CA PRO A 26 -0.15 -14.97 -13.02
C PRO A 26 -1.04 -14.14 -12.08
N SER A 27 -0.75 -14.12 -10.77
CA SER A 27 -1.54 -13.37 -9.79
C SER A 27 -1.35 -11.86 -9.92
N GLY A 28 -2.45 -11.13 -10.14
CA GLY A 28 -2.44 -9.66 -10.18
C GLY A 28 -1.89 -9.01 -8.90
N LYS A 29 -2.15 -9.60 -7.72
CA LYS A 29 -1.60 -9.11 -6.43
C LYS A 29 -0.08 -9.24 -6.35
N VAL A 30 0.46 -10.34 -6.87
CA VAL A 30 1.92 -10.54 -6.93
C VAL A 30 2.55 -9.52 -7.88
N GLN A 31 1.96 -9.34 -9.06
CA GLN A 31 2.42 -8.35 -10.03
C GLN A 31 2.31 -6.91 -9.49
N GLN A 32 1.22 -6.57 -8.80
CA GLN A 32 1.04 -5.29 -8.13
C GLN A 32 2.15 -5.03 -7.11
N PHE A 33 2.44 -5.99 -6.23
CA PHE A 33 3.51 -5.88 -5.24
C PHE A 33 4.88 -5.69 -5.91
N LEU A 34 5.19 -6.50 -6.93
CA LEU A 34 6.46 -6.42 -7.66
C LEU A 34 6.63 -5.12 -8.45
N GLN A 35 5.54 -4.57 -8.99
CA GLN A 35 5.55 -3.36 -9.82
C GLN A 35 5.28 -2.08 -9.02
N GLY A 36 4.93 -2.21 -7.73
CA GLY A 36 4.55 -1.07 -6.89
C GLY A 36 3.27 -0.36 -7.36
N GLN A 37 2.35 -1.10 -8.01
CA GLN A 37 1.12 -0.49 -8.52
C GLN A 37 0.20 -0.09 -7.35
N PRO A 38 -0.44 1.09 -7.44
CA PRO A 38 -1.37 1.56 -6.44
C PRO A 38 -2.71 0.82 -6.61
N ASP A 39 -2.85 -0.35 -5.98
CA ASP A 39 -4.11 -1.11 -5.92
C ASP A 39 -4.52 -1.26 -4.45
N GLY A 40 -4.78 -0.12 -3.81
CA GLY A 40 -5.28 -0.03 -2.45
C GLY A 40 -6.37 1.05 -2.37
N PRO A 41 -7.43 0.88 -1.57
CA PRO A 41 -8.52 1.84 -1.46
C PRO A 41 -8.12 3.16 -0.77
N VAL A 42 -6.87 3.26 -0.30
CA VAL A 42 -6.39 4.40 0.46
C VAL A 42 -5.51 5.25 -0.44
N PRO A 43 -6.04 6.34 -1.03
CA PRO A 43 -5.20 7.36 -1.62
C PRO A 43 -4.22 7.86 -0.55
N PHE A 44 -2.97 8.09 -0.96
CA PHE A 44 -1.94 8.71 -0.10
C PHE A 44 -2.36 10.09 0.43
N HIS A 45 -3.43 10.68 -0.11
CA HIS A 45 -4.08 11.85 0.43
C HIS A 45 -5.11 11.47 1.50
N TYR A 46 -4.68 11.57 2.76
CA TYR A 46 -5.60 11.69 3.87
C TYR A 46 -6.20 13.10 3.84
N PRO A 47 -7.54 13.27 3.90
CA PRO A 47 -8.12 14.60 3.99
C PRO A 47 -7.64 15.28 5.27
N ALA A 48 -6.98 16.44 5.13
CA ALA A 48 -6.62 17.26 6.27
C ALA A 48 -7.88 17.86 6.90
N GLU A 49 -7.90 18.00 8.23
CA GLU A 49 -8.93 18.82 8.87
C GLU A 49 -8.80 20.28 8.39
N GLY A 50 -9.92 21.02 8.36
CA GLY A 50 -9.89 22.43 7.95
C GLY A 50 -8.97 23.24 8.87
N ALA A 51 -8.17 24.15 8.29
CA ALA A 51 -7.15 24.92 8.98
C ALA A 51 -7.62 25.57 10.29
N ALA A 52 -8.88 25.97 10.40
CA ALA A 52 -9.42 26.54 11.64
C ALA A 52 -9.47 25.54 12.82
N ARG A 53 -9.73 24.25 12.58
CA ARG A 53 -9.64 23.20 13.61
C ARG A 53 -8.19 22.85 13.91
N ASP A 54 -7.36 22.78 12.88
CA ASP A 54 -5.92 22.49 13.00
C ASP A 54 -5.19 23.55 13.86
N PHE A 55 -5.51 24.83 13.63
CA PHE A 55 -4.96 25.95 14.41
C PHE A 55 -5.77 26.30 15.66
N GLY A 56 -6.82 25.56 16.00
CA GLY A 56 -7.63 25.81 17.21
C GLY A 56 -8.34 27.17 17.23
N LEU A 57 -8.61 27.76 16.05
CA LEU A 57 -9.20 29.10 15.91
C LEU A 57 -10.71 29.14 16.19
N THR A 58 -11.30 28.05 16.70
CA THR A 58 -12.69 27.99 17.15
C THR A 58 -12.84 28.61 18.53
N GLY A 59 -12.62 29.91 18.66
CA GLY A 59 -12.81 30.61 19.93
C GLY A 59 -12.28 32.04 19.91
N GLY A 60 -13.08 32.96 19.36
CA GLY A 60 -12.74 34.39 19.45
C GLY A 60 -13.61 35.29 18.61
N ALA A 61 -14.90 35.40 18.93
CA ALA A 61 -15.71 36.61 18.72
C ALA A 61 -17.10 36.42 19.36
N SER A 62 -17.21 36.73 20.65
CA SER A 62 -18.23 37.67 21.15
C SER A 62 -17.88 38.12 22.56
#